data_AF-A0A9Y2DC32-F1
#
_entry.id   AF-A0A9Y2DC32-F1
#
_cell.length_a   1.000
_cell.length_b   1.000
_cell.length_c   1.000
_cell.angle_alpha   90.00
_cell.angle_beta   90.00
_cell.angle_gamma   90.00
#
_symmetry.space_group_name_H-M   'P 1'
#
loop_
_entity.id
_entity.type
_entity.pdbx_description
1 polymer ?
#
loop_
_entity_poly.entity_id
_entity_poly.type
_entity_poly.pdbx_seq_one_letter_code
_entity_poly.pdbx_strand_id
1 'polypeptide(L)'
;MALVFPLWPGLELFFWQTVVAGYLHPLILNLICLVAFTSAARIRALSARPGLLVVSTVIAFLAGFSFENMPVAVAIYLLVAWGSLPDRWKQVRALWVPLGMLTGWAALMLMPSTAYRRAFYRDIYGVGDTDLGYYLGRAWDVTMTFFGTAWPLILAALVALAWLAFLHRGALTRYDPRVWYLLLPAILTVGSVAAAPYTEPRAFLLTWVIMWAFVTEALDRLWQAGEIRRAVVALVLAVSSMGFGSWVVLIYNDVSTAFDAREARIIEHLNTPSCQQGLAIAPLSFDYGYRYFNNRDAWTIQNLDPIGSSYYGCRLKAAPSGS
;
A
#
# COMPACT_ATOMS: atom_id res chain seq x y z
N MET A 1 6.14 14.41 4.65
CA MET A 1 5.94 14.10 6.08
C MET A 1 4.65 14.71 6.61
N ALA A 2 4.47 16.04 6.58
CA ALA A 2 3.30 16.71 7.18
C ALA A 2 1.92 16.25 6.68
N LEU A 3 1.78 15.84 5.42
CA LEU A 3 0.52 15.37 4.85
C LEU A 3 0.17 13.92 5.23
N VAL A 4 1.08 13.17 5.87
CA VAL A 4 0.90 11.72 6.05
C VAL A 4 -0.26 11.50 7.02
N PHE A 5 -0.26 12.27 8.11
CA PHE A 5 -1.34 12.26 9.09
C PHE A 5 -2.72 12.56 8.49
N PRO A 6 -2.93 13.62 7.68
CA PRO A 6 -4.24 13.98 7.11
C PRO A 6 -4.68 13.17 5.86
N LEU A 7 -3.76 12.61 5.08
CA LEU A 7 -4.11 12.03 3.78
C LEU A 7 -3.72 10.55 3.62
N TRP A 8 -2.81 10.00 4.41
CA TRP A 8 -2.39 8.62 4.19
C TRP A 8 -3.50 7.62 4.57
N PRO A 9 -3.89 6.69 3.67
CA PRO A 9 -5.05 5.81 3.88
C PRO A 9 -4.95 4.77 5.00
N GLY A 10 -3.74 4.39 5.43
CA GLY A 10 -3.53 3.37 6.47
C GLY A 10 -2.20 3.52 7.18
N LEU A 11 -2.22 4.00 8.42
CA LEU A 11 -1.02 4.32 9.19
C LEU A 11 -0.25 3.08 9.68
N GLU A 12 -0.93 1.94 9.83
CA GLU A 12 -0.29 0.66 10.20
C GLU A 12 0.86 0.25 9.28
N LEU A 13 0.88 0.77 8.03
CA LEU A 13 1.95 0.54 7.06
C LEU A 13 3.33 1.03 7.52
N PHE A 14 3.38 2.02 8.41
CA PHE A 14 4.65 2.62 8.85
C PHE A 14 5.19 2.02 10.15
N PHE A 15 4.31 1.55 11.02
CA PHE A 15 4.69 1.15 12.38
C PHE A 15 4.87 -0.36 12.51
N TRP A 16 4.32 -1.14 11.58
CA TRP A 16 4.37 -2.58 11.70
C TRP A 16 5.45 -3.22 10.84
N GLN A 17 6.44 -3.82 11.50
CA GLN A 17 7.64 -4.37 10.86
C GLN A 17 7.33 -5.39 9.74
N THR A 18 6.38 -6.29 9.93
CA THR A 18 6.00 -7.28 8.91
C THR A 18 5.37 -6.62 7.69
N VAL A 19 4.64 -5.54 7.89
CA VAL A 19 4.03 -4.75 6.83
C VAL A 19 5.07 -3.90 6.10
N VAL A 20 6.02 -3.30 6.81
CA VAL A 20 7.14 -2.58 6.20
C VAL A 20 7.97 -3.52 5.32
N ALA A 21 8.33 -4.69 5.85
CA ALA A 21 9.09 -5.70 5.12
C ALA A 21 8.33 -6.27 3.92
N GLY A 22 7.04 -6.57 4.11
CA GLY A 22 6.19 -7.18 3.09
C GLY A 22 5.72 -6.22 2.00
N TYR A 23 5.50 -4.93 2.32
CA TYR A 23 4.85 -3.97 1.42
C TYR A 23 5.74 -2.79 1.01
N LEU A 24 6.42 -2.15 1.96
CA LEU A 24 7.14 -0.91 1.67
C LEU A 24 8.45 -1.17 0.92
N HIS A 25 9.25 -2.17 1.32
CA HIS A 25 10.49 -2.49 0.60
C HIS A 25 10.24 -2.92 -0.86
N PRO A 26 9.28 -3.83 -1.16
CA PRO A 26 9.01 -4.20 -2.54
C PRO A 26 8.41 -3.06 -3.36
N LEU A 27 7.64 -2.16 -2.74
CA LEU A 27 7.16 -0.95 -3.39
C LEU A 27 8.32 -0.05 -3.83
N ILE A 28 9.34 0.15 -3.01
CA ILE A 28 10.51 0.98 -3.36
C ILE A 28 11.18 0.45 -4.64
N LEU A 29 11.34 -0.87 -4.78
CA LEU A 29 11.92 -1.47 -5.99
C LEU A 29 11.06 -1.18 -7.24
N ASN A 30 9.74 -1.27 -7.10
CA ASN A 30 8.80 -0.91 -8.18
C ASN A 30 8.90 0.59 -8.54
N LEU A 31 8.99 1.47 -7.55
CA LEU A 31 9.14 2.93 -7.77
C LEU A 31 10.45 3.27 -8.48
N ILE A 32 11.56 2.61 -8.14
CA ILE A 32 12.84 2.77 -8.85
C ILE A 32 12.68 2.42 -10.34
N CYS A 33 11.96 1.33 -10.66
CA CYS A 33 11.68 0.94 -12.03
C CYS A 33 10.80 1.97 -12.76
N LEU A 34 9.75 2.48 -12.10
CA LEU A 34 8.88 3.53 -12.65
C LEU A 34 9.67 4.81 -12.97
N VAL A 35 10.49 5.28 -12.03
CA VAL A 35 11.31 6.51 -12.14
C VAL A 35 12.22 6.48 -13.37
N ALA A 36 12.76 5.32 -13.74
CA ALA A 36 13.60 5.16 -14.93
C ALA A 36 12.85 5.38 -16.25
N PHE A 37 11.52 5.29 -16.24
CA PHE A 37 10.66 5.38 -17.43
C PHE A 37 9.74 6.62 -17.46
N THR A 38 9.85 7.54 -16.49
CA THR A 38 9.01 8.75 -16.45
C THR A 38 9.36 9.82 -17.48
N SER A 39 10.46 9.68 -18.22
CA SER A 39 10.81 10.61 -19.31
C SER A 39 11.63 9.95 -20.40
N ALA A 40 11.58 10.51 -21.61
CA ALA A 40 12.37 10.00 -22.73
C ALA A 40 13.88 10.05 -22.47
N ALA A 41 14.37 11.10 -21.81
CA ALA A 41 15.78 11.24 -21.46
C ALA A 41 16.27 10.12 -20.54
N ARG A 42 15.46 9.71 -19.56
CA ARG A 42 15.81 8.63 -18.62
C ARG A 42 15.86 7.27 -19.30
N ILE A 43 14.90 6.97 -20.19
CA ILE A 43 14.91 5.70 -20.93
C ILE A 43 16.13 5.60 -21.87
N ARG A 44 16.50 6.72 -22.52
CA ARG A 44 17.72 6.79 -23.35
C ARG A 44 18.99 6.62 -22.51
N ALA A 45 19.07 7.28 -21.36
CA ALA A 45 20.20 7.14 -20.44
C ALA A 45 20.35 5.70 -19.91
N LEU A 46 19.23 5.05 -19.58
CA LEU A 46 19.16 3.65 -19.19
C LEU A 46 19.69 2.73 -20.31
N SER A 47 19.22 2.94 -21.54
CA SER A 47 19.63 2.12 -22.71
C SER A 47 21.09 2.30 -23.10
N ALA A 48 21.65 3.50 -22.89
CA ALA A 48 23.03 3.83 -23.25
C ALA A 48 24.06 3.33 -22.22
N ARG A 49 23.66 3.12 -20.96
CA ARG A 49 24.57 2.77 -19.85
C ARG A 49 24.39 1.30 -19.43
N PRO A 50 25.26 0.37 -19.89
CA PRO A 50 25.06 -1.05 -19.65
C PRO A 50 25.03 -1.42 -18.16
N GLY A 51 25.89 -0.81 -17.33
CA GLY A 51 25.87 -1.05 -15.89
C GLY A 51 24.55 -0.64 -15.23
N LEU A 52 24.02 0.54 -15.58
CA LEU A 52 22.71 1.00 -15.09
C LEU A 52 21.59 0.06 -15.55
N LEU A 53 21.63 -0.38 -16.81
CA LEU A 53 20.66 -1.32 -17.36
C LEU A 53 20.66 -2.65 -16.61
N VAL A 54 21.83 -3.25 -16.40
CA VAL A 54 21.96 -4.51 -15.64
C VAL A 54 21.41 -4.35 -14.23
N VAL A 55 21.80 -3.29 -13.52
CA VAL A 55 21.29 -3.01 -12.17
C VAL A 55 19.78 -2.82 -12.17
N SER A 56 19.23 -2.03 -13.11
CA SER A 56 17.78 -1.82 -13.22
C SER A 56 17.03 -3.10 -13.58
N THR A 57 17.59 -3.99 -14.40
CA THR A 57 16.99 -5.29 -14.72
C THR A 57 17.00 -6.22 -13.51
N VAL A 58 18.07 -6.25 -12.72
CA VAL A 58 18.12 -7.02 -11.45
C VAL A 58 17.10 -6.47 -10.45
N ILE A 59 17.04 -5.14 -10.28
CA ILE A 59 16.03 -4.50 -9.41
C ILE A 59 14.62 -4.85 -9.89
N ALA A 60 14.37 -4.81 -11.20
CA ALA A 60 13.08 -5.15 -11.77
C ALA A 60 12.72 -6.62 -11.53
N PHE A 61 13.69 -7.55 -11.67
CA PHE A 61 13.51 -8.95 -11.33
C PHE A 61 13.11 -9.14 -9.87
N LEU A 62 13.82 -8.49 -8.93
CA LEU A 62 13.47 -8.52 -7.51
C LEU A 62 12.10 -7.88 -7.23
N ALA A 63 11.76 -6.79 -7.92
CA ALA A 63 10.42 -6.19 -7.85
C ALA A 63 9.34 -7.15 -8.38
N GLY A 64 9.68 -8.05 -9.32
CA GLY A 64 8.82 -9.13 -9.79
C GLY A 64 8.41 -10.11 -8.69
N PHE A 65 9.25 -10.34 -7.68
CA PHE A 65 8.93 -11.16 -6.50
C PHE A 65 8.06 -10.45 -5.46
N SER A 66 7.54 -9.27 -5.77
CA SER A 66 6.66 -8.52 -4.87
C SER A 66 5.22 -9.06 -4.89
N PHE A 67 4.21 -8.19 -4.92
CA PHE A 67 2.81 -8.58 -4.90
C PHE A 67 2.36 -9.20 -6.22
N GLU A 68 1.36 -10.07 -6.19
CA GLU A 68 0.81 -10.69 -7.41
C GLU A 68 0.24 -9.64 -8.39
N ASN A 69 -0.26 -8.52 -7.87
CA ASN A 69 -1.01 -7.50 -8.62
C ASN A 69 -0.16 -6.33 -9.16
N MET A 70 1.03 -6.07 -8.60
CA MET A 70 1.84 -4.87 -8.90
C MET A 70 2.80 -5.01 -10.10
N PRO A 71 3.64 -6.06 -10.21
CA PRO A 71 4.67 -6.16 -11.23
C PRO A 71 4.12 -6.13 -12.65
N VAL A 72 2.99 -6.79 -12.90
CA VAL A 72 2.34 -6.80 -14.22
C VAL A 72 1.84 -5.40 -14.59
N ALA A 73 1.20 -4.70 -13.65
CA ALA A 73 0.74 -3.33 -13.85
C ALA A 73 1.90 -2.37 -14.16
N VAL A 74 3.00 -2.48 -13.41
CA VAL A 74 4.22 -1.69 -13.63
C VAL A 74 4.86 -2.05 -14.97
N ALA A 75 5.01 -3.33 -15.31
CA ALA A 75 5.58 -3.75 -16.59
C ALA A 75 4.79 -3.20 -17.78
N ILE A 76 3.45 -3.22 -17.72
CA ILE A 76 2.59 -2.60 -18.75
C ILE A 76 2.89 -1.10 -18.89
N TYR A 77 3.04 -0.36 -17.79
CA TYR A 77 3.47 1.03 -17.84
C TYR A 77 4.83 1.21 -18.53
N LEU A 78 5.84 0.40 -18.16
CA LEU A 78 7.18 0.50 -18.76
C LEU A 78 7.12 0.26 -20.28
N LEU A 79 6.31 -0.71 -20.72
CA LEU A 79 6.09 -1.01 -22.13
C LEU A 79 5.40 0.15 -22.87
N VAL A 80 4.38 0.77 -22.28
CA VAL A 80 3.70 1.94 -22.85
C VAL A 80 4.63 3.16 -22.91
N ALA A 81 5.41 3.40 -21.84
CA ALA A 81 6.38 4.50 -21.77
C ALA A 81 7.53 4.34 -22.80
N TRP A 82 7.98 3.10 -23.04
CA TRP A 82 8.90 2.78 -24.12
C TRP A 82 8.25 2.90 -25.50
N GLY A 83 7.05 2.35 -25.67
CA GLY A 83 6.34 2.32 -26.96
C GLY A 83 5.99 3.71 -27.50
N SER A 84 5.82 4.68 -26.60
CA SER A 84 5.61 6.11 -26.90
C SER A 84 6.88 6.89 -27.26
N LEU A 85 8.07 6.26 -27.28
CA LEU A 85 9.29 6.90 -27.76
C LEU A 85 9.28 6.99 -29.29
N PRO A 86 9.57 8.17 -29.87
CA PRO A 86 9.75 8.29 -31.33
C PRO A 86 10.88 7.41 -31.85
N ASP A 87 11.95 7.26 -31.06
CA ASP A 87 13.14 6.48 -31.37
C ASP A 87 13.16 5.09 -30.69
N ARG A 88 12.00 4.52 -30.34
CA ARG A 88 11.87 3.29 -29.53
C ARG A 88 12.76 2.12 -29.98
N TRP A 89 12.91 1.93 -31.29
CA TRP A 89 13.71 0.85 -31.86
C TRP A 89 15.22 1.01 -31.63
N LYS A 90 15.72 2.23 -31.41
CA LYS A 90 17.10 2.47 -30.97
C LYS A 90 17.28 2.17 -29.48
N GLN A 91 16.19 2.17 -28.72
CA GLN A 91 16.15 1.99 -27.26
C GLN A 91 15.61 0.60 -26.86
N VAL A 92 15.71 -0.41 -27.74
CA VAL A 92 15.21 -1.79 -27.46
C VAL A 92 15.84 -2.39 -26.22
N ARG A 93 17.09 -2.02 -25.89
CA ARG A 93 17.76 -2.48 -24.66
C ARG A 93 17.00 -2.10 -23.39
N ALA A 94 16.21 -1.02 -23.36
CA ALA A 94 15.37 -0.71 -22.21
C ALA A 94 14.35 -1.81 -21.88
N LEU A 95 13.96 -2.65 -22.85
CA LEU A 95 13.01 -3.74 -22.64
C LEU A 95 13.53 -4.86 -21.73
N TRP A 96 14.85 -4.91 -21.47
CA TRP A 96 15.40 -5.81 -20.44
C TRP A 96 14.82 -5.54 -19.05
N VAL A 97 14.38 -4.32 -18.75
CA VAL A 97 13.77 -3.98 -17.46
C VAL A 97 12.37 -4.60 -17.29
N PRO A 98 11.37 -4.34 -18.16
CA PRO A 98 10.08 -5.01 -18.06
C PRO A 98 10.20 -6.54 -18.23
N LEU A 99 11.15 -7.04 -19.03
CA LEU A 99 11.40 -8.48 -19.11
C LEU A 99 11.90 -9.05 -17.77
N GLY A 100 12.85 -8.38 -17.10
CA GLY A 100 13.29 -8.74 -15.75
C GLY A 100 12.12 -8.79 -14.76
N MET A 101 11.25 -7.79 -14.80
CA MET A 101 10.06 -7.73 -13.95
C MET A 101 9.09 -8.90 -14.18
N LEU A 102 8.76 -9.19 -15.44
CA LEU A 102 7.84 -10.27 -15.79
C LEU A 102 8.43 -11.65 -15.50
N THR A 103 9.74 -11.83 -15.65
CA THR A 103 10.42 -13.08 -15.29
C THR A 103 10.43 -13.31 -13.78
N GLY A 104 10.68 -12.27 -12.97
CA GLY A 104 10.55 -12.36 -11.52
C GLY A 104 9.12 -12.66 -11.06
N TRP A 105 8.12 -12.01 -11.68
CA TRP A 105 6.71 -12.29 -11.42
C TRP A 105 6.31 -13.71 -11.81
N ALA A 106 6.75 -14.20 -12.98
CA ALA A 106 6.49 -15.57 -13.40
C ALA A 106 7.11 -16.58 -12.40
N ALA A 107 8.33 -16.32 -11.93
CA ALA A 107 8.96 -17.15 -10.91
C ALA A 107 8.14 -17.18 -9.61
N LEU A 108 7.64 -16.04 -9.13
CA LEU A 108 6.75 -15.97 -7.97
C LEU A 108 5.45 -16.78 -8.16
N MET A 109 4.81 -16.66 -9.32
CA MET A 109 3.55 -17.36 -9.62
C MET A 109 3.71 -18.87 -9.74
N LEU A 110 4.92 -19.33 -10.12
CA LEU A 110 5.28 -20.74 -10.21
C LEU A 110 5.73 -21.33 -8.86
N MET A 111 5.92 -20.52 -7.81
CA MET A 111 6.29 -21.04 -6.49
C MET A 111 5.14 -21.86 -5.88
N PRO A 112 5.41 -23.08 -5.35
CA PRO A 112 4.40 -23.93 -4.72
C PRO A 112 3.67 -23.24 -3.55
N SER A 113 4.38 -22.42 -2.79
CA SER A 113 3.80 -21.64 -1.69
C SER A 113 2.71 -20.68 -2.15
N THR A 114 2.88 -20.06 -3.32
CA THR A 114 1.88 -19.16 -3.92
C THR A 114 0.65 -19.93 -4.36
N ALA A 115 0.83 -21.14 -4.93
CA ALA A 115 -0.29 -22.01 -5.29
C ALA A 115 -1.08 -22.46 -4.05
N TYR A 116 -0.39 -22.92 -3.01
CA TYR A 116 -1.01 -23.32 -1.74
C TYR A 116 -1.80 -22.18 -1.10
N ARG A 117 -1.20 -20.98 -1.02
CA ARG A 117 -1.85 -19.80 -0.44
C ARG A 117 -3.13 -19.41 -1.18
N ARG A 118 -3.09 -19.42 -2.52
CA ARG A 118 -4.28 -19.12 -3.34
C ARG A 118 -5.39 -20.16 -3.13
N ALA A 119 -5.04 -21.45 -3.05
CA ALA A 119 -6.01 -22.50 -2.78
C ALA A 119 -6.64 -22.36 -1.38
N PHE A 120 -5.82 -22.15 -0.35
CA PHE A 120 -6.26 -21.95 1.03
C PHE A 120 -7.23 -20.78 1.17
N TYR A 121 -6.95 -19.62 0.56
CA TYR A 121 -7.86 -18.50 0.64
C TYR A 121 -9.16 -18.73 -0.14
N ARG A 122 -9.11 -19.42 -1.29
CA ARG A 122 -10.35 -19.77 -2.01
C ARG A 122 -11.25 -20.67 -1.16
N ASP A 123 -10.67 -21.62 -0.44
CA ASP A 123 -11.39 -22.53 0.44
C ASP A 123 -12.05 -21.79 1.63
N ILE A 124 -11.27 -20.99 2.38
CA ILE A 124 -11.79 -20.25 3.54
C ILE A 124 -12.87 -19.22 3.17
N TYR A 125 -12.73 -18.57 2.01
CA TYR A 125 -13.72 -17.62 1.53
C TYR A 125 -14.86 -18.28 0.74
N GLY A 126 -14.91 -19.62 0.66
CA GLY A 126 -15.99 -20.36 0.02
C GLY A 126 -16.16 -20.05 -1.46
N VAL A 127 -15.07 -19.76 -2.18
CA VAL A 127 -15.13 -19.40 -3.60
C VAL A 127 -15.35 -20.65 -4.44
N GLY A 128 -16.62 -20.91 -4.77
CA GLY A 128 -17.06 -21.93 -5.72
C GLY A 128 -16.71 -21.56 -7.16
N ASP A 129 -17.72 -21.17 -7.93
CA ASP A 129 -17.55 -20.82 -9.35
C ASP A 129 -17.05 -19.38 -9.54
N THR A 130 -16.04 -19.20 -10.39
CA THR A 130 -15.49 -17.89 -10.78
C THR A 130 -16.10 -17.43 -12.09
N ASP A 131 -17.41 -17.24 -12.12
CA ASP A 131 -18.14 -16.76 -13.28
C ASP A 131 -18.04 -15.22 -13.43
N LEU A 132 -18.70 -14.65 -14.45
CA LEU A 132 -18.71 -13.20 -14.66
C LEU A 132 -19.37 -12.46 -13.48
N GLY A 133 -20.44 -13.04 -12.90
CA GLY A 133 -21.14 -12.46 -11.76
C GLY A 133 -20.23 -12.30 -10.55
N TYR A 134 -19.43 -13.32 -10.25
CA TYR A 134 -18.40 -13.30 -9.22
C TYR A 134 -17.42 -12.14 -9.45
N TYR A 135 -16.81 -12.01 -10.63
CA TYR A 135 -15.82 -10.95 -10.88
C TYR A 135 -16.43 -9.54 -10.86
N LEU A 136 -17.68 -9.36 -11.28
CA LEU A 136 -18.38 -8.09 -11.15
C LEU A 136 -18.64 -7.73 -9.68
N GLY A 137 -19.06 -8.70 -8.86
CA GLY A 137 -19.19 -8.53 -7.42
C GLY A 137 -17.86 -8.17 -6.76
N ARG A 138 -16.79 -8.90 -7.09
CA ARG A 138 -15.43 -8.59 -6.61
C ARG A 138 -14.97 -7.19 -7.03
N ALA A 139 -15.22 -6.78 -8.27
CA ALA A 139 -14.88 -5.44 -8.73
C ALA A 139 -15.62 -4.34 -7.96
N TRP A 140 -16.89 -4.56 -7.62
CA TRP A 140 -17.66 -3.66 -6.76
C TRP A 140 -17.06 -3.57 -5.35
N ASP A 141 -16.81 -4.71 -4.69
CA ASP A 141 -16.21 -4.76 -3.35
C ASP A 141 -14.86 -4.07 -3.30
N VAL A 142 -14.00 -4.33 -4.31
CA VAL A 142 -12.69 -3.70 -4.45
C VAL A 142 -12.83 -2.18 -4.58
N THR A 143 -13.78 -1.72 -5.40
CA THR A 143 -14.06 -0.29 -5.60
C THR A 143 -14.51 0.36 -4.29
N MET A 144 -15.50 -0.23 -3.61
CA MET A 144 -16.02 0.28 -2.33
C MET A 144 -14.94 0.30 -1.25
N THR A 145 -14.11 -0.74 -1.16
CA THR A 145 -12.99 -0.78 -0.22
C THR A 145 -11.95 0.28 -0.55
N PHE A 146 -11.60 0.47 -1.83
CA PHE A 146 -10.65 1.49 -2.26
C PHE A 146 -11.13 2.91 -1.91
N PHE A 147 -12.38 3.25 -2.22
CA PHE A 147 -12.94 4.56 -1.88
C PHE A 147 -13.11 4.74 -0.37
N GLY A 148 -13.61 3.73 0.34
CA GLY A 148 -13.78 3.78 1.80
C GLY A 148 -12.47 3.96 2.57
N THR A 149 -11.36 3.48 2.02
CA THR A 149 -10.04 3.57 2.66
C THR A 149 -9.27 4.83 2.25
N ALA A 150 -9.38 5.26 0.99
CA ALA A 150 -8.52 6.30 0.43
C ALA A 150 -9.23 7.60 0.03
N TRP A 151 -10.52 7.78 0.33
CA TRP A 151 -11.30 8.95 -0.10
C TRP A 151 -10.60 10.31 0.07
N PRO A 152 -10.01 10.66 1.23
CA PRO A 152 -9.33 11.96 1.39
C PRO A 152 -8.17 12.14 0.41
N LEU A 153 -7.39 11.08 0.18
CA LEU A 153 -6.29 11.09 -0.78
C LEU A 153 -6.79 11.14 -2.22
N ILE A 154 -7.86 10.42 -2.55
CA ILE A 154 -8.48 10.43 -3.88
C ILE A 154 -8.92 11.85 -4.22
N LEU A 155 -9.65 12.52 -3.33
CA LEU A 155 -10.10 13.90 -3.55
C LEU A 155 -8.91 14.85 -3.75
N ALA A 156 -7.91 14.78 -2.87
CA ALA A 156 -6.71 15.61 -2.99
C ALA A 156 -5.97 15.36 -4.31
N ALA A 157 -5.85 14.10 -4.73
CA ALA A 157 -5.20 13.72 -5.97
C ALA A 157 -5.97 14.17 -7.22
N LEU A 158 -7.30 14.12 -7.21
CA LEU A 158 -8.13 14.63 -8.31
C LEU A 158 -7.97 16.16 -8.47
N VAL A 159 -7.99 16.90 -7.36
CA VAL A 159 -7.74 18.35 -7.37
C VAL A 159 -6.32 18.65 -7.86
N ALA A 160 -5.32 17.92 -7.37
CA ALA A 160 -3.93 18.06 -7.79
C ALA A 160 -3.75 17.77 -9.29
N LEU A 161 -4.34 16.69 -9.80
CA LEU A 161 -4.32 16.33 -11.22
C LEU A 161 -4.96 17.42 -12.09
N ALA A 162 -6.14 17.91 -11.69
CA ALA A 162 -6.84 18.97 -12.42
C ALA A 162 -5.99 20.26 -12.47
N TRP A 163 -5.38 20.63 -11.34
CA TRP A 163 -4.49 21.79 -11.25
C TRP A 163 -3.24 21.64 -12.11
N LEU A 164 -2.55 20.50 -12.02
CA LEU A 164 -1.35 20.22 -12.81
C LEU A 164 -1.68 20.16 -14.31
N ALA A 165 -2.84 19.62 -14.69
CA ALA A 165 -3.29 19.59 -16.07
C ALA A 165 -3.60 21.00 -16.60
N PHE A 166 -4.18 21.86 -15.77
CA PHE A 166 -4.39 23.27 -16.09
C PHE A 166 -3.06 24.01 -16.33
N LEU A 167 -2.08 23.86 -15.42
CA LEU A 167 -0.74 24.43 -15.59
C LEU A 167 -0.04 23.90 -16.85
N HIS A 168 -0.25 22.62 -17.16
CA HIS A 168 0.31 22.00 -18.34
C HIS A 168 -0.25 22.57 -19.64
N ARG A 169 -1.58 22.71 -19.73
CA ARG A 169 -2.26 23.29 -20.89
C ARG A 169 -1.93 24.77 -21.09
N GLY A 170 -1.77 25.52 -20.00
CA GLY A 170 -1.35 26.92 -20.05
C GLY A 170 0.13 27.14 -20.39
N ALA A 171 0.88 26.06 -20.69
CA ALA A 171 2.33 26.06 -20.94
C ALA A 171 3.19 26.64 -19.81
N LEU A 172 2.62 26.83 -18.62
CA LEU A 172 3.32 27.30 -17.42
C LEU A 172 4.26 26.21 -16.88
N THR A 173 3.96 24.93 -17.13
CA THR A 173 4.84 23.81 -16.81
C THR A 173 4.71 22.71 -17.85
N ARG A 174 5.82 22.21 -18.41
CA ARG A 174 5.80 21.12 -19.39
C ARG A 174 6.20 19.80 -18.74
N TYR A 175 5.23 18.90 -18.58
CA TYR A 175 5.46 17.52 -18.16
C TYR A 175 5.67 16.62 -19.37
N ASP A 176 6.56 15.64 -19.24
CA ASP A 176 6.63 14.54 -20.22
C ASP A 176 5.31 13.75 -20.14
N PRO A 177 4.68 13.37 -21.27
CA PRO A 177 3.46 12.57 -21.29
C PRO A 177 3.51 11.31 -20.42
N ARG A 178 4.71 10.73 -20.24
CA ARG A 178 4.96 9.53 -19.43
C ARG A 178 4.68 9.71 -17.94
N VAL A 179 4.62 10.95 -17.45
CA VAL A 179 4.20 11.25 -16.07
C VAL A 179 2.71 10.97 -15.92
N TRP A 180 1.89 11.35 -16.89
CA TRP A 180 0.43 11.09 -16.86
C TRP A 180 0.11 9.60 -17.00
N TYR A 181 0.95 8.85 -17.72
CA TYR A 181 0.80 7.41 -17.84
C TYR A 181 0.95 6.67 -16.50
N LEU A 182 1.46 7.30 -15.43
CA LEU A 182 1.48 6.70 -14.09
C LEU A 182 0.07 6.38 -13.56
N LEU A 183 -0.99 6.98 -14.11
CA LEU A 183 -2.36 6.59 -13.79
C LEU A 183 -2.67 5.15 -14.24
N LEU A 184 -2.03 4.66 -15.30
CA LEU A 184 -2.24 3.31 -15.83
C LEU A 184 -1.89 2.21 -14.80
N PRO A 185 -0.66 2.14 -14.24
CA PRO A 185 -0.35 1.15 -13.22
C PRO A 185 -1.19 1.35 -11.95
N ALA A 186 -1.59 2.58 -11.63
CA ALA A 186 -2.45 2.87 -10.50
C ALA A 186 -3.85 2.21 -10.65
N ILE A 187 -4.47 2.33 -11.82
CA ILE A 187 -5.78 1.74 -12.13
C ILE A 187 -5.66 0.22 -12.22
N LEU A 188 -4.65 -0.29 -12.94
CA LEU A 188 -4.44 -1.73 -13.11
C LEU A 188 -4.17 -2.45 -11.79
N THR A 189 -3.43 -1.83 -10.87
CA THR A 189 -3.14 -2.41 -9.55
C THR A 189 -4.40 -2.54 -8.70
N VAL A 190 -5.32 -1.58 -8.78
CA VAL A 190 -6.63 -1.67 -8.09
C VAL A 190 -7.49 -2.74 -8.76
N GLY A 191 -7.63 -2.68 -10.08
CA GLY A 191 -8.51 -3.60 -10.82
C GLY A 191 -8.10 -5.07 -10.69
N SER A 192 -6.80 -5.35 -10.65
CA SER A 192 -6.29 -6.72 -10.49
C SER A 192 -6.59 -7.35 -9.13
N VAL A 193 -6.93 -6.56 -8.09
CA VAL A 193 -7.39 -7.12 -6.80
C VAL A 193 -8.73 -7.84 -6.94
N ALA A 194 -9.52 -7.56 -7.98
CA ALA A 194 -10.75 -8.30 -8.26
C ALA A 194 -10.51 -9.80 -8.56
N ALA A 195 -9.28 -10.18 -8.94
CA ALA A 195 -8.89 -11.57 -9.10
C ALA A 195 -8.68 -12.31 -7.77
N ALA A 196 -8.53 -11.58 -6.65
CA ALA A 196 -8.35 -12.16 -5.33
C ALA A 196 -9.71 -12.44 -4.65
N PRO A 197 -9.80 -13.52 -3.84
CA PRO A 197 -11.04 -13.91 -3.15
C PRO A 197 -11.43 -12.96 -2.00
N TYR A 198 -10.53 -12.07 -1.60
CA TYR A 198 -10.79 -11.02 -0.60
C TYR A 198 -10.06 -9.73 -1.00
N THR A 199 -10.47 -8.61 -0.40
CA THR A 199 -9.84 -7.31 -0.64
C THR A 199 -9.06 -6.88 0.59
N GLU A 200 -7.74 -6.75 0.46
CA GLU A 200 -6.90 -6.13 1.48
C GLU A 200 -6.56 -4.71 1.06
N PRO A 201 -6.87 -3.67 1.87
CA PRO A 201 -6.62 -2.28 1.45
C PRO A 201 -5.14 -1.99 1.13
N ARG A 202 -4.21 -2.69 1.79
CA ARG A 202 -2.77 -2.57 1.52
C ARG A 202 -2.38 -2.93 0.08
N ALA A 203 -3.18 -3.72 -0.62
CA ALA A 203 -2.95 -4.04 -2.03
C ALA A 203 -3.02 -2.81 -2.95
N PHE A 204 -3.61 -1.70 -2.47
CA PHE A 204 -3.72 -0.43 -3.21
C PHE A 204 -2.52 0.50 -3.01
N LEU A 205 -1.47 0.06 -2.31
CA LEU A 205 -0.34 0.90 -1.90
C LEU A 205 0.35 1.61 -3.07
N LEU A 206 0.52 0.95 -4.23
CA LEU A 206 1.09 1.61 -5.41
C LEU A 206 0.24 2.80 -5.85
N THR A 207 -1.07 2.60 -5.93
CA THR A 207 -2.05 3.62 -6.31
C THR A 207 -2.04 4.78 -5.33
N TRP A 208 -1.95 4.49 -4.02
CA TRP A 208 -1.81 5.51 -2.98
C TRP A 208 -0.54 6.35 -3.17
N VAL A 209 0.60 5.72 -3.45
CA VAL A 209 1.86 6.45 -3.70
C VAL A 209 1.80 7.28 -4.99
N ILE A 210 1.18 6.78 -6.04
CA ILE A 210 1.03 7.55 -7.29
C ILE A 210 0.12 8.77 -7.08
N MET A 211 -1.02 8.60 -6.41
CA MET A 211 -1.90 9.71 -6.03
C MET A 211 -1.16 10.73 -5.17
N TRP A 212 -0.40 10.24 -4.19
CA TRP A 212 0.43 11.06 -3.33
C TRP A 212 1.47 11.86 -4.11
N ALA A 213 2.15 11.25 -5.08
CA ALA A 213 3.16 11.91 -5.90
C ALA A 213 2.57 13.12 -6.64
N PHE A 214 1.34 13.00 -7.19
CA PHE A 214 0.65 14.13 -7.81
C PHE A 214 0.30 15.23 -6.81
N VAL A 215 -0.17 14.88 -5.62
CA VAL A 215 -0.44 15.85 -4.54
C VAL A 215 0.83 16.61 -4.16
N THR A 216 1.96 15.90 -4.00
CA THR A 216 3.23 16.53 -3.64
C THR A 216 3.77 17.43 -4.74
N GLU A 217 3.67 17.02 -6.02
CA GLU A 217 4.07 17.86 -7.14
C GLU A 217 3.22 19.13 -7.22
N ALA A 218 1.90 19.02 -7.06
CA ALA A 218 1.01 20.19 -7.06
C ALA A 218 1.36 21.20 -5.96
N LEU A 219 1.69 20.71 -4.76
CA LEU A 219 2.09 21.56 -3.65
C LEU A 219 3.47 22.19 -3.85
N ASP A 220 4.43 21.47 -4.43
CA ASP A 220 5.74 22.03 -4.78
C ASP A 220 5.59 23.16 -5.81
N ARG A 221 4.73 22.99 -6.82
CA ARG A 221 4.42 24.07 -7.77
C ARG A 221 3.77 25.28 -7.12
N LEU A 222 2.89 25.08 -6.15
CA LEU A 222 2.30 26.19 -5.37
C LEU A 222 3.35 26.89 -4.50
N TRP A 223 4.23 26.12 -3.87
CA TRP A 223 5.33 26.61 -3.03
C TRP A 223 6.31 27.51 -3.79
N GLN A 224 6.60 27.15 -5.04
CA GLN A 224 7.50 27.89 -5.93
C GLN A 224 6.86 29.13 -6.56
N ALA A 225 5.54 29.24 -6.57
CA ALA A 225 4.83 30.27 -7.33
C ALA A 225 4.76 31.66 -6.66
N GLY A 226 5.24 31.83 -5.42
CA GLY A 226 5.34 33.12 -4.75
C GLY A 226 5.22 33.06 -3.23
N GLU A 227 5.57 34.13 -2.53
CA GLU A 227 5.66 34.18 -1.07
C GLU A 227 4.31 33.94 -0.37
N ILE A 228 3.22 34.54 -0.86
CA ILE A 228 1.88 34.34 -0.28
C ILE A 228 1.44 32.88 -0.41
N ARG A 229 1.62 32.29 -1.60
CA ARG A 229 1.25 30.87 -1.83
C ARG A 229 2.10 29.93 -0.98
N ARG A 230 3.39 30.24 -0.83
CA ARG A 230 4.29 29.53 0.08
C ARG A 230 3.80 29.59 1.52
N ALA A 231 3.41 30.77 2.01
CA ALA A 231 2.87 30.94 3.36
C ALA A 231 1.57 30.13 3.55
N VAL A 232 0.67 30.12 2.55
CA VAL A 232 -0.56 29.31 2.58
C VAL A 232 -0.23 27.82 2.63
N VAL A 233 0.68 27.33 1.79
CA VAL A 233 1.09 25.91 1.81
C VAL A 233 1.74 25.56 3.15
N ALA A 234 2.63 26.40 3.67
CA ALA A 234 3.24 26.19 4.98
C ALA A 234 2.20 26.11 6.10
N LEU A 235 1.22 27.01 6.10
CA LEU A 235 0.13 27.02 7.08
C LEU A 235 -0.72 25.76 6.99
N VAL A 236 -1.12 25.36 5.77
CA VAL A 236 -1.88 24.12 5.54
C VAL A 236 -1.08 22.92 6.06
N LEU A 237 0.21 22.82 5.75
CA LEU A 237 1.06 21.73 6.23
C LEU A 237 1.20 21.74 7.76
N ALA A 238 1.38 22.90 8.38
CA ALA A 238 1.51 23.04 9.83
C ALA A 238 0.21 22.63 10.55
N VAL A 239 -0.92 23.22 10.17
CA VAL A 239 -2.23 22.91 10.74
C VAL A 239 -2.58 21.44 10.53
N SER A 240 -2.33 20.91 9.33
CA SER A 240 -2.66 19.51 9.03
C SER A 240 -1.77 18.53 9.81
N SER A 241 -0.48 18.83 9.96
CA SER A 241 0.43 17.94 10.69
C SER A 241 0.20 17.99 12.20
N MET A 242 0.02 19.18 12.78
CA MET A 242 -0.21 19.32 14.22
C MET A 242 -1.62 18.85 14.62
N GLY A 243 -2.65 19.24 13.87
CA GLY A 243 -4.04 18.88 14.18
C GLY A 243 -4.28 17.37 14.06
N PHE A 244 -4.00 16.80 12.88
CA PHE A 244 -4.20 15.37 12.68
C PHE A 244 -3.17 14.52 13.43
N GLY A 245 -1.93 15.01 13.59
CA GLY A 245 -0.91 14.32 14.38
C GLY A 245 -1.37 14.14 15.83
N SER A 246 -1.83 15.21 16.49
CA SER A 246 -2.34 15.15 17.86
C SER A 246 -3.56 14.22 17.97
N TRP A 247 -4.48 14.28 17.00
CA TRP A 247 -5.64 13.37 16.96
C TRP A 247 -5.22 11.89 16.88
N VAL A 248 -4.25 11.58 16.02
CA VAL A 248 -3.70 10.21 15.90
C VAL A 248 -3.05 9.77 17.20
N VAL A 249 -2.31 10.65 17.88
CA VAL A 249 -1.70 10.34 19.18
C VAL A 249 -2.76 9.96 20.22
N LEU A 250 -3.88 10.68 20.28
CA LEU A 250 -4.97 10.36 21.20
C LEU A 250 -5.57 8.97 20.93
N ILE A 251 -5.80 8.64 19.66
CA ILE A 251 -6.30 7.30 19.25
C ILE A 251 -5.32 6.21 19.70
N TYR A 252 -4.03 6.37 19.40
CA TYR A 252 -3.03 5.35 19.73
C TYR A 252 -2.81 5.21 21.24
N ASN A 253 -2.95 6.31 22.00
CA ASN A 253 -2.87 6.27 23.45
C ASN A 253 -4.05 5.50 24.08
N ASP A 254 -5.26 5.69 23.58
CA ASP A 254 -6.45 4.94 24.00
C ASP A 254 -6.28 3.44 23.69
N VAL A 255 -5.86 3.11 22.46
CA VAL A 255 -5.57 1.73 22.05
C VAL A 255 -4.49 1.11 22.93
N SER A 256 -3.35 1.80 23.14
CA SER A 256 -2.26 1.31 23.99
C SER A 256 -2.74 1.01 25.40
N THR A 257 -3.46 1.95 26.02
CA THR A 257 -3.95 1.81 27.39
C THR A 257 -4.80 0.55 27.56
N ALA A 258 -5.67 0.25 26.60
CA ALA A 258 -6.52 -0.94 26.64
C ALA A 258 -5.72 -2.25 26.47
N PHE A 259 -4.71 -2.28 25.59
CA PHE A 259 -3.83 -3.44 25.44
C PHE A 259 -2.91 -3.63 26.66
N ASP A 260 -2.34 -2.56 27.18
CA ASP A 260 -1.48 -2.55 28.38
C ASP A 260 -2.26 -3.05 29.60
N ALA A 261 -3.53 -2.63 29.75
CA ALA A 261 -4.39 -3.12 30.84
C ALA A 261 -4.67 -4.63 30.73
N ARG A 262 -4.84 -5.16 29.52
CA ARG A 262 -4.98 -6.60 29.31
C ARG A 262 -3.68 -7.34 29.62
N GLU A 263 -2.55 -6.83 29.15
CA GLU A 263 -1.23 -7.42 29.41
C GLU A 263 -0.93 -7.44 30.91
N ALA A 264 -1.15 -6.31 31.60
CA ALA A 264 -1.01 -6.21 33.05
C ALA A 264 -1.88 -7.26 33.76
N ARG A 265 -3.14 -7.44 33.34
CA ARG A 265 -4.02 -8.48 33.90
C ARG A 265 -3.43 -9.89 33.71
N ILE A 266 -2.83 -10.20 32.57
CA ILE A 266 -2.20 -11.51 32.34
C ILE A 266 -1.01 -11.68 33.28
N ILE A 267 -0.15 -10.66 33.36
CA ILE A 267 1.07 -10.66 34.19
C ILE A 267 0.73 -10.83 35.68
N GLU A 268 -0.27 -10.09 36.18
CA GLU A 268 -0.74 -10.16 37.57
C GLU A 268 -1.25 -11.55 37.96
N HIS A 269 -1.77 -12.32 37.00
CA HIS A 269 -2.31 -13.66 37.24
C HIS A 269 -1.30 -14.78 36.96
N LEU A 270 -0.05 -14.47 36.58
CA LEU A 270 0.98 -15.49 36.41
C LEU A 270 1.19 -16.28 37.71
N ASN A 271 1.41 -17.59 37.57
CA ASN A 271 1.55 -18.53 38.68
C ASN A 271 0.32 -18.69 39.60
N THR A 272 -0.83 -18.12 39.23
CA THR A 272 -2.08 -18.32 39.98
C THR A 272 -2.90 -19.50 39.41
N PRO A 273 -3.86 -20.06 40.17
CA PRO A 273 -4.75 -21.11 39.66
C PRO A 273 -5.55 -20.69 38.43
N SER A 274 -5.93 -19.42 38.30
CA SER A 274 -6.67 -18.93 37.13
C SER A 274 -5.84 -19.06 35.85
N CYS A 275 -4.53 -18.84 35.93
CA CYS A 275 -3.62 -19.00 34.82
C CYS A 275 -3.44 -20.46 34.40
N GLN A 276 -3.49 -21.42 35.33
CA GLN A 276 -3.44 -22.84 34.98
C GLN A 276 -4.78 -23.37 34.44
N GLN A 277 -5.90 -22.88 34.99
CA GLN A 277 -7.25 -23.36 34.67
C GLN A 277 -7.84 -22.71 33.41
N GLY A 278 -7.42 -21.48 33.10
CA GLY A 278 -7.92 -20.71 31.96
C GLY A 278 -8.28 -19.27 32.36
N LEU A 279 -7.37 -18.32 32.15
CA LEU A 279 -7.63 -16.90 32.34
C LEU A 279 -8.47 -16.38 31.17
N ALA A 280 -9.64 -15.80 31.50
CA ALA A 280 -10.56 -15.26 30.51
C ALA A 280 -10.08 -13.90 29.97
N ILE A 281 -9.92 -13.81 28.65
CA ILE A 281 -9.52 -12.62 27.90
C ILE A 281 -10.68 -12.16 27.03
N ALA A 282 -11.18 -10.95 27.30
CA ALA A 282 -12.26 -10.35 26.52
C ALA A 282 -11.71 -9.73 25.23
N PRO A 283 -12.43 -9.81 24.10
CA PRO A 283 -12.05 -9.12 22.88
C PRO A 283 -12.07 -7.60 23.08
N LEU A 284 -11.09 -6.91 22.51
CA LEU A 284 -11.03 -5.45 22.44
C LEU A 284 -11.60 -5.02 21.10
N SER A 285 -12.60 -4.15 21.14
CA SER A 285 -13.19 -3.51 19.97
C SER A 285 -13.05 -2.00 20.08
N PHE A 286 -12.51 -1.38 19.05
CA PHE A 286 -12.41 0.08 18.95
C PHE A 286 -13.22 0.56 17.75
N ASP A 287 -13.95 1.66 17.92
CA ASP A 287 -14.69 2.32 16.84
C ASP A 287 -13.80 3.31 16.05
N TYR A 288 -12.57 2.88 15.76
CA TYR A 288 -11.63 3.66 14.95
C TYR A 288 -11.62 3.10 13.53
N GLY A 289 -11.71 3.99 12.54
CA GLY A 289 -11.62 3.59 11.14
C GLY A 289 -10.26 2.95 10.80
N TYR A 290 -10.27 2.05 9.79
CA TYR A 290 -9.09 1.31 9.30
C TYR A 290 -7.82 2.17 9.15
N ARG A 291 -8.01 3.42 8.72
CA ARG A 291 -6.92 4.38 8.53
C ARG A 291 -6.03 4.55 9.75
N TYR A 292 -6.64 4.59 10.93
CA TYR A 292 -5.95 4.86 12.18
C TYR A 292 -5.50 3.57 12.84
N PHE A 293 -6.43 2.62 12.97
CA PHE A 293 -6.17 1.33 13.61
C PHE A 293 -6.89 0.22 12.85
N ASN A 294 -6.14 -0.77 12.42
CA ASN A 294 -6.69 -2.01 11.90
C ASN A 294 -6.81 -2.97 13.08
N ASN A 295 -8.02 -3.12 13.62
CA ASN A 295 -8.23 -3.95 14.80
C ASN A 295 -7.97 -5.42 14.47
N ARG A 296 -6.83 -5.91 14.96
CA ARG A 296 -6.41 -7.31 14.81
C ARG A 296 -6.60 -8.14 16.05
N ASP A 297 -7.37 -7.63 17.00
CA ASP A 297 -7.64 -8.38 18.21
C ASP A 297 -8.39 -9.69 17.93
N ALA A 298 -9.16 -9.76 16.84
CA ALA A 298 -9.74 -11.01 16.36
C ALA A 298 -8.69 -12.11 16.13
N TRP A 299 -7.51 -11.76 15.61
CA TRP A 299 -6.42 -12.73 15.45
C TRP A 299 -5.88 -13.17 16.81
N THR A 300 -5.67 -12.23 17.75
CA THR A 300 -5.23 -12.53 19.12
C THR A 300 -6.19 -13.50 19.81
N ILE A 301 -7.50 -13.23 19.72
CA ILE A 301 -8.55 -14.08 20.31
C ILE A 301 -8.60 -15.48 19.68
N GLN A 302 -8.36 -15.59 18.38
CA GLN A 302 -8.28 -16.89 17.69
C GLN A 302 -6.98 -17.66 17.98
N ASN A 303 -5.96 -17.02 18.55
CA ASN A 303 -4.64 -17.60 18.81
C ASN A 303 -4.26 -17.57 20.30
N LEU A 304 -5.25 -17.55 21.20
CA LEU A 304 -5.00 -17.49 22.66
C LEU A 304 -4.20 -18.69 23.19
N ASP A 305 -4.39 -19.88 22.63
CA ASP A 305 -3.66 -21.08 23.06
C ASP A 305 -2.14 -20.96 22.82
N PRO A 306 -1.63 -20.69 21.60
CA PRO A 306 -0.21 -20.52 21.38
C PRO A 306 0.34 -19.26 22.09
N ILE A 307 -0.40 -18.15 22.11
CA ILE A 307 0.03 -16.92 22.81
C ILE A 307 0.18 -17.19 24.31
N GLY A 308 -0.85 -17.78 24.91
CA GLY A 308 -0.86 -18.10 26.33
C GLY A 308 0.26 -19.07 26.69
N SER A 309 0.29 -20.23 26.04
CA SER A 309 1.22 -21.31 26.41
C SER A 309 2.68 -21.00 26.08
N SER A 310 2.96 -20.40 24.92
CA SER A 310 4.33 -20.24 24.42
C SER A 310 4.98 -18.92 24.85
N TYR A 311 4.20 -17.85 25.01
CA TYR A 311 4.73 -16.53 25.37
C TYR A 311 4.58 -16.25 26.87
N TYR A 312 3.37 -16.40 27.41
CA TYR A 312 3.09 -16.09 28.81
C TYR A 312 3.25 -17.26 29.78
N GLY A 313 3.33 -18.50 29.28
CA GLY A 313 3.26 -19.70 30.12
C GLY A 313 1.92 -19.86 30.84
N CYS A 314 0.84 -19.34 30.26
CA CYS A 314 -0.49 -19.22 30.86
C CYS A 314 -1.57 -19.81 29.97
N ARG A 315 -2.56 -20.53 30.53
CA ARG A 315 -3.71 -20.98 29.76
C ARG A 315 -4.69 -19.80 29.58
N LEU A 316 -4.76 -19.24 28.37
CA LEU A 316 -5.69 -18.17 28.04
C LEU A 316 -6.93 -18.74 27.36
N LYS A 317 -8.10 -18.17 27.64
CA LYS A 317 -9.37 -18.55 27.01
C LYS A 317 -10.17 -17.30 26.65
N ALA A 318 -10.97 -17.35 25.59
CA ALA A 318 -11.86 -16.25 25.27
C ALA A 318 -12.91 -16.07 26.39
N ALA A 319 -13.17 -14.83 26.79
CA ALA A 319 -14.25 -14.54 27.72
C ALA A 319 -15.62 -14.84 27.08
N PRO A 320 -16.63 -15.26 27.86
CA PRO A 320 -17.99 -15.43 27.34
C PRO A 320 -18.50 -14.12 26.77
N SER A 321 -19.16 -14.16 25.62
CA SER A 321 -19.76 -12.97 24.99
C SER A 321 -20.76 -12.31 25.95
N GLY A 322 -20.47 -11.09 26.41
CA GLY A 322 -21.33 -10.29 27.30
C GLY A 322 -20.78 -10.00 28.71
N SER A 323 -19.52 -10.34 28.99
CA SER A 323 -18.81 -9.97 30.24
C SER A 323 -18.00 -8.69 30.10
#